data_AF-A0A970YXY8-F1
#
_entry.id   AF-A0A970YXY8-F1
#
_cell.length_a   1.000
_cell.length_b   1.000
_cell.length_c   1.000
_cell.angle_alpha   90.00
_cell.angle_beta   90.00
_cell.angle_gamma   90.00
#
_symmetry.space_group_name_H-M   'P 1'
#
loop_
_entity.id
_entity.type
_entity.pdbx_description
1 polymer ?
#
loop_
_entity_poly.entity_id
_entity_poly.type
_entity_poly.pdbx_seq_one_letter_code
_entity_poly.pdbx_strand_id
1 'polypeptide(L)'
;MYPSLKNRETEPKFYLEQTEAGTTKIFMLAERPKLIGEIFKDILIIHKKQKDVFRKGNAIGLSNKVLTSDKLQYTFIEYHIEGAKYITTRSKFISDGFYLKFTGYEVQRFLCLDHFNKNLEVVEL
;
A
#
# COMPACT_ATOMS: atom_id res chain seq x y z
N MET A 1 -17.02 31.94 18.69
CA MET A 1 -17.80 30.78 18.18
C MET A 1 -17.04 30.18 17.01
N TYR A 2 -16.48 28.98 17.16
CA TYR A 2 -15.83 28.29 16.05
C TYR A 2 -16.89 27.63 15.17
N PRO A 3 -16.79 27.71 13.83
CA PRO A 3 -17.73 27.01 12.97
C PRO A 3 -17.60 25.50 13.18
N SER A 4 -18.75 24.84 13.32
CA SER A 4 -18.89 23.41 13.55
C SER A 4 -18.22 22.61 12.42
N LEU A 5 -17.46 21.58 12.79
CA LEU A 5 -16.88 20.57 11.91
C LEU A 5 -18.00 19.73 11.26
N LYS A 6 -18.71 20.30 10.30
CA LYS A 6 -19.62 19.55 9.43
C LYS A 6 -18.81 18.86 8.35
N ASN A 7 -18.92 17.54 8.34
CA ASN A 7 -18.76 16.65 7.19
C ASN A 7 -17.62 17.00 6.23
N ARG A 8 -16.40 16.62 6.63
CA ARG A 8 -15.39 16.25 5.65
C ARG A 8 -15.41 14.73 5.53
N GLU A 9 -16.22 14.20 4.61
CA GLU A 9 -15.88 12.92 4.00
C GLU A 9 -14.61 13.14 3.18
N THR A 10 -13.46 13.20 3.86
CA THR A 10 -12.17 13.18 3.18
C THR A 10 -11.91 11.74 2.79
N GLU A 11 -12.52 11.37 1.67
CA GLU A 11 -12.00 10.34 0.81
C GLU A 11 -10.47 10.45 0.76
N PRO A 12 -9.71 9.36 0.99
CA PRO A 12 -8.26 9.40 0.86
C PRO A 12 -7.90 9.85 -0.56
N LYS A 13 -7.21 11.01 -0.62
CA LYS A 13 -6.77 11.73 -1.81
C LYS A 13 -5.32 11.34 -2.06
N PHE A 14 -5.03 10.28 -2.80
CA PHE A 14 -3.68 10.13 -3.32
C PHE A 14 -3.56 10.83 -4.68
N TYR A 15 -2.36 11.29 -5.03
CA TYR A 15 -2.05 11.78 -6.37
C TYR A 15 -0.87 11.00 -6.94
N LEU A 16 -0.74 11.05 -8.26
CA LEU A 16 0.23 10.29 -9.03
C LEU A 16 1.21 11.26 -9.68
N GLU A 17 2.49 10.88 -9.70
CA GLU A 17 3.54 11.58 -10.44
C GLU A 17 4.24 10.56 -11.35
N GLN A 18 4.26 10.81 -12.66
CA GLN A 18 4.97 9.97 -13.61
C GLN A 18 6.37 10.54 -13.86
N THR A 19 7.38 9.67 -13.83
CA THR A 19 8.75 10.01 -14.16
C THR A 19 9.04 9.74 -15.64
N GLU A 20 10.08 10.38 -16.19
CA GLU A 20 10.56 10.15 -17.55
C GLU A 20 10.96 8.68 -17.80
N ALA A 21 11.33 7.95 -16.74
CA ALA A 21 11.69 6.53 -16.79
C ALA A 21 10.46 5.58 -16.82
N GLY A 22 9.23 6.12 -16.85
CA GLY A 22 7.99 5.34 -16.84
C GLY A 22 7.57 4.84 -15.46
N THR A 23 8.18 5.33 -14.38
CA THR A 23 7.77 5.01 -13.00
C THR A 23 6.61 5.90 -12.58
N THR A 24 5.58 5.33 -11.96
CA THR A 24 4.48 6.10 -11.34
C THR A 24 4.63 6.13 -9.83
N LYS A 25 4.93 7.29 -9.25
CA LYS A 25 4.97 7.49 -7.81
C LYS A 25 3.58 7.76 -7.26
N ILE A 26 3.25 7.16 -6.12
CA ILE A 26 1.96 7.31 -5.45
C ILE A 26 2.16 8.09 -4.15
N PHE A 27 1.52 9.25 -4.04
CA PHE A 27 1.62 10.10 -2.86
C PHE A 27 0.29 10.20 -2.13
N MET A 28 0.31 10.05 -0.81
CA MET A 28 -0.84 10.37 0.03
C MET A 28 -0.90 11.89 0.27
N LEU A 29 -2.06 12.50 0.03
CA LEU A 29 -2.30 13.90 0.39
C LEU A 29 -2.59 14.00 1.90
N ALA A 30 -1.57 14.43 2.63
CA ALA A 30 -1.65 14.86 4.03
C ALA A 30 -1.09 16.29 4.15
N GLU A 31 -0.91 16.81 5.37
CA GLU A 31 -0.26 18.13 5.59
C GLU A 31 1.12 18.22 4.92
N ARG A 32 1.80 17.08 4.77
CA ARG A 32 2.96 16.91 3.91
C ARG A 32 2.73 15.69 3.01
N PRO A 33 2.93 15.80 1.69
CA PRO A 33 2.87 14.65 0.80
C PRO A 33 3.79 13.54 1.29
N LYS A 34 3.24 12.34 1.43
CA LYS A 34 4.01 11.16 1.83
C LYS A 34 3.99 10.15 0.70
N LEU A 35 5.17 9.77 0.22
CA LEU A 35 5.31 8.68 -0.74
C LEU A 35 4.81 7.39 -0.10
N ILE A 36 3.84 6.75 -0.76
CA ILE A 36 3.33 5.44 -0.38
C ILE A 36 4.23 4.36 -0.99
N GLY A 37 4.54 4.52 -2.28
CA GLY A 37 5.33 3.59 -3.07
C GLY A 37 5.40 4.04 -4.52
N GLU A 38 6.05 3.22 -5.34
CA GLU A 38 6.30 3.50 -6.75
C GLU A 38 5.90 2.28 -7.59
N ILE A 39 5.19 2.50 -8.69
CA ILE A 39 4.90 1.46 -9.66
C ILE A 39 5.97 1.55 -10.74
N PHE A 40 6.73 0.47 -10.89
CA PHE A 40 7.67 0.28 -11.99
C PHE A 40 7.32 -1.00 -12.73
N LYS A 41 7.02 -0.88 -14.02
CA LYS A 41 6.41 -1.97 -14.81
C LYS A 41 5.13 -2.45 -14.13
N ASP A 42 5.11 -3.71 -13.67
CA ASP A 42 3.94 -4.36 -13.10
C ASP A 42 4.05 -4.57 -11.57
N ILE A 43 4.99 -3.85 -10.94
CA ILE A 43 5.34 -4.02 -9.52
C ILE A 43 5.14 -2.71 -8.77
N LEU A 44 4.32 -2.74 -7.73
CA LEU A 44 4.26 -1.69 -6.71
C LEU A 44 5.33 -1.93 -5.65
N ILE A 45 6.34 -1.07 -5.60
CA ILE A 45 7.48 -1.13 -4.67
C ILE A 45 7.23 -0.20 -3.49
N ILE A 46 7.32 -0.74 -2.27
CA ILE A 46 7.04 -0.02 -1.02
C ILE A 46 8.19 -0.25 -0.02
N HIS A 47 8.75 0.83 0.50
CA HIS A 47 9.80 0.78 1.51
C HIS A 47 9.23 1.05 2.91
N LYS A 48 9.56 0.18 3.87
CA LYS A 48 9.10 0.22 5.26
C LYS A 48 10.25 -0.09 6.22
N LYS A 49 10.08 0.31 7.48
CA LYS A 49 10.94 -0.05 8.60
C LYS A 49 10.26 -1.12 9.45
N GLN A 50 10.99 -1.82 10.33
CA GLN A 50 10.38 -2.86 11.17
C GLN A 50 9.31 -2.31 12.11
N LYS A 51 9.44 -1.03 12.53
CA LYS A 51 8.41 -0.35 13.32
C LYS A 51 7.08 -0.17 12.59
N ASP A 52 7.06 -0.30 11.26
CA ASP A 52 5.84 -0.19 10.45
C ASP A 52 5.10 -1.53 10.35
N VAL A 53 5.72 -2.64 10.79
CA VAL A 53 5.08 -3.95 10.87
C VAL A 53 4.12 -3.98 12.06
N PHE A 54 2.88 -4.35 11.80
CA PHE A 54 1.85 -4.54 12.82
C PHE A 54 2.18 -5.79 13.65
N ARG A 55 2.80 -5.57 14.81
CA ARG A 55 3.36 -6.62 15.67
C ARG A 55 2.38 -7.72 16.06
N LYS A 56 1.14 -7.37 16.41
CA LYS A 56 0.15 -8.35 16.92
C LYS A 56 -0.21 -9.41 15.88
N GLY A 57 -0.19 -9.06 14.59
CA GLY A 57 -0.48 -9.98 13.49
C GLY A 57 0.73 -10.32 12.62
N ASN A 58 1.92 -9.84 12.99
CA ASN A 58 3.11 -9.86 12.12
C ASN A 58 2.77 -9.50 10.66
N ALA A 59 2.09 -8.37 10.46
CA ALA A 59 1.46 -8.02 9.19
C ALA A 59 1.87 -6.63 8.71
N ILE A 60 1.78 -6.37 7.41
CA ILE A 60 2.04 -5.05 6.83
C ILE A 60 0.80 -4.49 6.16
N GLY A 61 0.58 -3.19 6.32
CA GLY A 61 -0.60 -2.49 5.83
C GLY A 61 -0.38 -1.76 4.51
N LEU A 62 -1.43 -1.71 3.70
CA LEU A 62 -1.57 -0.80 2.56
C LEU A 62 -2.96 -0.16 2.58
N SER A 63 -3.04 1.07 2.05
CA SER A 63 -4.31 1.73 1.78
C SER A 63 -5.22 0.81 0.97
N ASN A 64 -6.44 0.59 1.45
CA ASN A 64 -7.40 -0.18 0.68
C ASN A 64 -7.70 0.48 -0.67
N LYS A 65 -7.69 1.83 -0.74
CA LYS A 65 -7.91 2.52 -2.00
C LYS A 65 -6.77 2.27 -3.00
N VAL A 66 -5.51 2.26 -2.57
CA VAL A 66 -4.39 1.91 -3.45
C VAL A 66 -4.52 0.47 -3.95
N LEU A 67 -4.95 -0.46 -3.08
CA LEU A 67 -5.20 -1.85 -3.45
C LEU A 67 -6.37 -2.03 -4.42
N THR A 68 -7.45 -1.26 -4.31
CA THR A 68 -8.66 -1.47 -5.12
C THR A 68 -8.82 -0.47 -6.28
N SER A 69 -7.89 0.48 -6.45
CA SER A 69 -7.96 1.50 -7.51
C SER A 69 -7.73 0.91 -8.90
N ASP A 70 -8.74 0.97 -9.76
CA ASP A 70 -8.66 0.67 -11.20
C ASP A 70 -7.64 1.56 -11.96
N LYS A 71 -7.42 2.79 -11.47
CA LYS A 71 -6.43 3.73 -12.04
C LYS A 71 -4.97 3.29 -11.88
N LEU A 72 -4.70 2.34 -11.00
CA LEU A 72 -3.34 1.84 -10.75
C LEU A 72 -3.19 0.48 -11.40
N GLN A 73 -2.25 0.35 -12.32
CA GLN A 73 -1.97 -0.88 -13.04
C GLN A 73 -0.71 -1.53 -12.45
N TYR A 74 -0.89 -2.60 -11.69
CA TYR A 74 0.17 -3.45 -11.14
C TYR A 74 -0.42 -4.78 -10.68
N THR A 75 0.32 -5.87 -10.90
CA THR A 75 -0.02 -7.22 -10.44
C THR A 75 0.70 -7.55 -9.15
N PHE A 76 1.97 -7.16 -9.03
CA PHE A 76 2.82 -7.51 -7.90
C PHE A 76 2.96 -6.37 -6.91
N ILE A 77 3.14 -6.73 -5.64
CA ILE A 77 3.46 -5.80 -4.56
C ILE A 77 4.74 -6.30 -3.91
N GLU A 78 5.74 -5.43 -3.86
CA GLU A 78 7.05 -5.69 -3.26
C GLU A 78 7.26 -4.76 -2.07
N TYR A 79 7.42 -5.36 -0.89
CA TYR A 79 7.81 -4.66 0.32
C TYR A 79 9.29 -4.89 0.61
N HIS A 80 10.03 -3.80 0.77
CA HIS A 80 11.35 -3.80 1.37
C HIS A 80 11.24 -3.41 2.84
N ILE A 81 11.52 -4.35 3.75
CA ILE A 81 11.48 -4.15 5.20
C ILE A 81 12.85 -4.50 5.77
N GLU A 82 13.59 -3.49 6.24
CA GLU A 82 14.93 -3.65 6.86
C GLU A 82 15.88 -4.59 6.08
N GLY A 83 15.92 -4.43 4.75
CA GLY A 83 16.80 -5.20 3.87
C GLY A 83 16.21 -6.54 3.41
N ALA A 84 15.11 -7.01 4.01
CA ALA A 84 14.36 -8.16 3.51
C ALA A 84 13.32 -7.76 2.46
N LYS A 85 13.12 -8.64 1.47
CA LYS A 85 12.19 -8.47 0.36
C LYS A 85 11.01 -9.44 0.51
N TYR A 86 9.81 -8.89 0.50
CA TYR A 86 8.55 -9.63 0.62
C TYR A 86 7.68 -9.32 -0.59
N ILE A 87 7.35 -10.34 -1.37
CA ILE A 87 6.57 -10.17 -2.60
C ILE A 87 5.25 -10.92 -2.48
N THR A 88 4.19 -10.31 -2.99
CA THR A 88 2.87 -10.94 -3.13
C THR A 88 2.19 -10.38 -4.37
N THR A 89 1.03 -10.93 -4.72
CA THR A 89 0.16 -10.35 -5.75
C THR A 89 -0.87 -9.43 -5.11
N ARG A 90 -1.33 -8.45 -5.89
CA ARG A 90 -2.43 -7.57 -5.54
C ARG A 90 -3.70 -8.36 -5.20
N SER A 91 -4.01 -9.38 -6.00
CA SER A 91 -5.11 -10.32 -5.78
C SER A 91 -5.00 -11.00 -4.41
N LYS A 92 -3.85 -11.60 -4.11
CA LYS A 92 -3.62 -12.31 -2.83
C LYS A 92 -3.66 -11.37 -1.63
N PHE A 93 -3.12 -10.16 -1.76
CA PHE A 93 -3.24 -9.14 -0.72
C PHE A 93 -4.70 -8.80 -0.43
N ILE A 94 -5.52 -8.70 -1.47
CA ILE A 94 -6.96 -8.45 -1.33
C ILE A 94 -7.65 -9.67 -0.72
N SER A 95 -7.46 -10.88 -1.23
CA SER A 95 -8.20 -12.06 -0.76
C SER A 95 -7.85 -12.45 0.68
N ASP A 96 -6.57 -12.43 1.03
CA ASP A 96 -6.06 -13.00 2.29
C ASP A 96 -5.87 -11.92 3.37
N GLY A 97 -5.93 -10.64 2.99
CA GLY A 97 -5.72 -9.53 3.90
C GLY A 97 -6.95 -9.18 4.74
N PHE A 98 -6.73 -8.75 5.98
CA PHE A 98 -7.78 -8.29 6.89
C PHE A 98 -7.81 -6.77 7.00
N TYR A 99 -8.96 -6.19 7.36
CA TYR A 99 -9.11 -4.74 7.50
C TYR A 99 -8.83 -4.26 8.91
N LEU A 100 -8.13 -3.14 9.02
CA LEU A 100 -8.12 -2.33 10.23
C LEU A 100 -8.48 -0.89 9.87
N LYS A 101 -9.39 -0.30 10.66
CA LYS A 101 -9.76 1.12 10.58
C LYS A 101 -9.26 1.80 11.84
N PHE A 102 -8.25 2.65 11.70
CA PHE A 102 -7.77 3.49 12.79
C PHE A 102 -8.52 4.83 12.77
N THR A 103 -8.81 5.39 13.94
CA THR A 103 -9.49 6.69 14.06
C THR A 103 -8.71 7.78 13.32
N GLY A 104 -9.37 8.49 12.40
CA GLY A 104 -8.74 9.54 11.59
C GLY A 104 -7.91 9.05 10.40
N TYR A 105 -7.85 7.75 10.16
CA TYR A 105 -7.16 7.15 9.02
C TYR A 105 -8.15 6.48 8.07
N GLU A 106 -7.72 6.36 6.82
CA GLU A 106 -8.41 5.51 5.87
C GLU A 106 -8.37 4.04 6.29
N VAL A 107 -9.30 3.26 5.75
CA VAL A 107 -9.29 1.80 5.89
C VAL A 107 -7.99 1.26 5.27
N GLN A 108 -7.21 0.56 6.09
CA GLN A 108 -6.01 -0.14 5.67
C GLN A 108 -6.34 -1.62 5.60
N ARG A 109 -5.81 -2.31 4.58
CA ARG A 109 -5.78 -3.77 4.53
C ARG A 109 -4.40 -4.22 4.95
N PHE A 110 -4.34 -5.25 5.78
CA PHE A 110 -3.12 -5.85 6.30
C PHE A 110 -2.99 -7.28 5.83
N LEU A 111 -1.79 -7.66 5.39
CA LEU A 111 -1.45 -9.04 5.07
C LEU A 111 -0.33 -9.51 6.00
N CYS A 112 -0.51 -10.69 6.60
CA CYS A 112 0.51 -11.31 7.45
C CYS A 112 1.75 -11.66 6.61
N LEU A 113 2.94 -11.42 7.16
CA LEU A 113 4.21 -11.59 6.43
C LEU A 113 4.45 -13.03 5.97
N ASP A 114 3.84 -14.01 6.61
CA ASP A 114 3.92 -15.42 6.23
C ASP A 114 3.11 -15.75 4.96
N HIS A 115 2.22 -14.87 4.48
CA HIS A 115 1.53 -15.05 3.19
C HIS A 115 2.36 -14.57 1.99
N PHE A 116 3.42 -13.79 2.24
CA PHE A 116 4.34 -13.33 1.20
C PHE A 116 5.28 -14.46 0.77
N ASN A 117 5.80 -14.35 -0.44
CA ASN A 117 6.70 -15.32 -1.08
C ASN A 117 6.12 -16.75 -1.24
N LYS A 118 4.87 -16.99 -0.82
CA LYS A 118 4.12 -18.22 -1.07
C LYS A 118 3.41 -18.11 -2.43
N ASN A 119 3.50 -19.16 -3.24
CA ASN A 119 2.88 -19.27 -4.58
C ASN A 119 3.43 -18.25 -5.60
N LEU A 120 4.66 -17.77 -5.40
CA LEU A 120 5.44 -17.15 -6.46
C LEU A 120 6.16 -18.28 -7.20
N GLU A 121 5.41 -19.07 -7.97
CA GLU A 121 6.08 -20.01 -8.87
C GLU A 121 7.00 -19.21 -9.78
N VAL A 122 8.26 -19.64 -9.82
CA VAL A 122 9.32 -19.06 -10.62
C VAL A 122 8.86 -19.09 -12.07
N VAL A 123 8.51 -17.93 -12.62
CA VAL A 123 8.42 -17.77 -14.07
C VAL A 123 9.87 -17.72 -14.55
N GLU A 124 10.43 -18.88 -14.88
CA GLU A 124 11.65 -18.94 -15.68
C GLU A 124 11.33 -18.24 -17.02
N LEU A 125 12.11 -17.19 -17.33
CA LEU A 125 12.08 -16.50 -18.62
C LEU A 125 12.92 -17.29 -19.64
#